data_AF-A0A067R8P3-F1
#
_entry.id   AF-A0A067R8P3-F1
#
_cell.length_a   1.000
_cell.length_b   1.000
_cell.length_c   1.000
_cell.angle_alpha   90.00
_cell.angle_beta   90.00
_cell.angle_gamma   90.00
#
_symmetry.space_group_name_H-M   'P 1'
#
loop_
_entity.id
_entity.type
_entity.pdbx_description
1 polymer ?
#
loop_
_entity_poly.entity_id
_entity_poly.type
_entity_poly.pdbx_seq_one_letter_code
_entity_poly.pdbx_strand_id
1 'polypeptide(L)'
;MSTRIVQTRYGKLQGLVLPMENQRHLKPVEVFLGIPYATPPVRSNRFSPTRTPSPWDGVRIADTHGPVCPQKLPDISNETAALERMPKGRVEYLKRLLPYLKNQSEDCLYLNIYTPVQGRSK
;
A
#
# COMPACT_ATOMS: atom_id res chain seq x y z
N MET A 1 11.26 -13.53 4.28
CA MET A 1 12.32 -13.63 3.25
C MET A 1 12.29 -12.36 2.41
N SER A 2 13.44 -11.78 2.07
CA SER A 2 13.51 -10.57 1.22
C SER A 2 13.52 -10.94 -0.26
N THR A 3 12.98 -10.08 -1.11
CA THR A 3 13.04 -10.28 -2.57
C THR A 3 14.46 -10.06 -3.10
N ARG A 4 14.65 -10.37 -4.39
CA ARG A 4 15.75 -9.79 -5.15
C ARG A 4 15.67 -8.26 -5.15
N ILE A 5 16.81 -7.62 -5.32
CA ILE A 5 16.86 -6.17 -5.54
C ILE A 5 16.42 -5.90 -6.98
N VAL A 6 15.43 -5.02 -7.15
CA VAL A 6 14.89 -4.62 -8.45
C VAL A 6 15.30 -3.18 -8.75
N GLN A 7 15.89 -2.97 -9.92
CA GLN A 7 16.23 -1.64 -10.41
C GLN A 7 15.00 -1.01 -11.07
N THR A 8 14.61 0.18 -10.62
CA THR A 8 13.60 1.02 -11.29
C THR A 8 14.25 2.22 -11.96
N ARG A 9 13.46 3.03 -12.67
CA ARG A 9 13.89 4.32 -13.22
C ARG A 9 14.31 5.35 -12.15
N TYR A 10 13.89 5.16 -10.90
CA TYR A 10 14.11 6.11 -9.79
C TYR A 10 15.08 5.62 -8.72
N GLY A 11 15.45 4.34 -8.74
CA GLY A 11 16.34 3.76 -7.74
C GLY A 11 16.08 2.27 -7.53
N LYS A 12 16.84 1.67 -6.61
CA LYS A 12 16.74 0.24 -6.29
C LYS A 12 15.72 0.00 -5.19
N LEU A 13 14.97 -1.10 -5.32
CA LEU A 13 13.95 -1.54 -4.37
C LEU A 13 14.26 -2.95 -3.86
N GLN A 14 13.93 -3.20 -2.60
CA GLN A 14 13.87 -4.55 -2.04
C GLN A 14 12.57 -4.71 -1.25
N GLY A 15 11.78 -5.73 -1.60
CA GLY A 15 10.51 -6.06 -0.96
C GLY A 15 10.58 -7.35 -0.14
N LEU A 16 9.42 -7.98 0.03
CA LEU A 16 9.21 -9.22 0.77
C LEU A 16 8.75 -10.35 -0.15
N VAL A 17 9.13 -11.59 0.16
CA VAL A 17 8.53 -12.78 -0.45
C VAL A 17 7.49 -13.34 0.52
N LEU A 18 6.23 -13.39 0.07
CA LEU A 18 5.14 -14.02 0.80
C LEU A 18 5.01 -15.48 0.34
N PRO A 19 5.21 -16.46 1.25
CA PRO A 19 5.01 -17.86 0.93
C PRO A 19 3.51 -18.19 0.89
N MET A 20 3.09 -19.03 -0.06
CA MET A 20 1.70 -19.47 -0.20
C MET A 20 1.49 -20.83 0.46
N GLU A 21 1.89 -20.96 1.74
CA GLU A 21 2.00 -22.25 2.45
C GLU A 21 0.68 -23.02 2.52
N ASN A 22 -0.43 -22.30 2.66
CA ASN A 22 -1.77 -22.89 2.75
C ASN A 22 -2.40 -23.20 1.39
N GLN A 23 -1.72 -22.89 0.27
CA GLN A 23 -2.23 -23.11 -1.08
C GLN A 23 -1.14 -23.75 -1.94
N ARG A 24 -1.02 -25.08 -1.84
CA ARG A 24 0.03 -25.91 -2.46
C ARG A 24 0.20 -25.73 -3.97
N HIS A 25 -0.81 -25.21 -4.67
CA HIS A 25 -0.79 -24.97 -6.12
C HIS A 25 -0.34 -23.56 -6.52
N LEU A 26 -0.15 -22.67 -5.55
CA LEU A 26 0.24 -21.29 -5.81
C LEU A 26 1.74 -21.11 -5.59
N LYS A 27 2.36 -20.38 -6.52
CA LYS A 27 3.75 -19.95 -6.38
C LYS A 27 3.84 -18.86 -5.31
N PRO A 28 4.96 -18.74 -4.59
CA PRO A 28 5.22 -17.59 -3.73
C PRO A 28 5.12 -16.27 -4.51
N VAL A 29 4.87 -15.16 -3.80
CA VAL A 29 4.67 -13.84 -4.40
C VAL A 29 5.77 -12.89 -3.90
N GLU A 30 6.45 -12.20 -4.82
CA GLU A 30 7.27 -11.04 -4.49
C GLU A 30 6.34 -9.83 -4.31
N VAL A 31 6.48 -9.15 -3.19
CA VAL A 31 5.64 -8.03 -2.78
C VAL A 31 6.51 -6.83 -2.50
N PHE A 32 6.16 -5.71 -3.13
CA PHE A 32 6.80 -4.42 -2.92
C PHE A 32 5.74 -3.42 -2.49
N LEU A 33 5.85 -2.91 -1.27
CA LEU A 33 4.86 -2.05 -0.64
C LEU A 33 5.41 -0.62 -0.48
N GLY A 34 4.52 0.37 -0.58
CA GLY A 34 4.89 1.76 -0.27
C GLY A 34 5.90 2.37 -1.25
N ILE A 35 5.83 2.01 -2.53
CA ILE A 35 6.73 2.55 -3.56
C ILE A 35 6.22 3.94 -3.98
N PRO A 36 7.00 5.03 -3.85
CA PRO A 36 6.58 6.33 -4.32
C PRO A 36 6.51 6.35 -5.85
N TYR A 37 5.37 6.78 -6.39
CA TYR A 37 5.20 6.90 -7.86
C TYR A 37 5.08 8.33 -8.34
N ALA A 38 4.95 9.29 -7.41
CA ALA A 38 4.85 10.71 -7.68
C ALA A 38 5.45 11.54 -6.54
N THR A 39 5.72 12.82 -6.80
CA THR A 39 6.08 13.79 -5.74
C THR A 39 4.90 14.02 -4.78
N PRO A 40 5.15 14.15 -3.47
CA PRO A 40 4.09 14.41 -2.49
C PRO A 40 3.26 15.67 -2.83
N PRO A 41 1.91 15.58 -2.84
CA PRO A 41 1.01 16.70 -3.17
C PRO A 41 0.79 17.63 -1.97
N VAL A 42 1.86 17.94 -1.24
CA VAL A 42 1.83 18.74 0.00
C VAL A 42 2.18 20.21 -0.28
N ARG A 43 1.68 21.11 0.56
CA ARG A 43 2.01 22.56 0.53
C ARG A 43 1.79 23.16 -0.87
N SER A 44 2.84 23.70 -1.50
CA SER A 44 2.80 24.33 -2.83
C SER A 44 2.39 23.37 -3.95
N ASN A 45 2.47 22.06 -3.73
CA ASN A 45 2.05 21.05 -4.72
C ASN A 45 0.56 20.70 -4.60
N ARG A 46 -0.16 21.21 -3.60
CA ARG A 46 -1.59 20.92 -3.44
C ARG A 46 -2.37 21.47 -4.64
N PHE A 47 -3.30 20.67 -5.15
CA PHE A 47 -4.14 20.99 -6.32
C PHE A 47 -3.36 21.24 -7.62
N SER A 48 -2.08 20.91 -7.65
CA SER A 48 -1.25 20.91 -8.86
C SER A 48 -1.17 19.50 -9.44
N PRO A 49 -0.95 19.35 -10.77
CA PRO A 49 -0.64 18.06 -11.36
C PRO A 49 0.54 17.39 -10.67
N THR A 50 0.47 16.06 -10.52
CA THR A 50 1.57 15.28 -9.93
C THR A 50 2.79 15.26 -10.84
N ARG A 51 3.99 15.17 -10.24
CA ARG A 51 5.26 15.09 -10.96
C ARG A 51 5.96 13.78 -10.64
N THR A 52 6.92 13.39 -11.47
CA THR A 52 7.78 12.22 -11.23
C THR A 52 8.51 12.35 -9.89
N PRO A 53 8.59 11.28 -9.07
CA PRO A 53 9.29 11.34 -7.80
C PRO A 53 10.78 11.59 -8.02
N SER A 54 11.43 12.19 -7.03
CA SER A 54 12.88 12.31 -7.03
C SER A 54 13.51 10.92 -6.99
N PRO A 55 14.59 10.69 -7.76
CA PRO A 55 15.40 9.49 -7.58
C PRO A 55 15.95 9.40 -6.15
N TRP A 56 16.27 8.19 -5.72
CA TRP A 56 16.92 7.94 -4.43
C TRP A 56 18.20 7.12 -4.61
N ASP A 57 19.16 7.36 -3.72
CA ASP A 57 20.39 6.59 -3.64
C ASP A 57 20.20 5.33 -2.80
N GLY A 58 21.07 4.34 -3.02
CA GLY A 58 21.05 3.08 -2.30
C GLY A 58 19.84 2.19 -2.63
N VAL A 59 19.47 1.33 -1.69
CA VAL A 59 18.34 0.40 -1.81
C VAL A 59 17.24 0.84 -0.85
N ARG A 60 16.06 1.14 -1.39
CA ARG A 60 14.88 1.46 -0.59
C ARG A 60 14.15 0.17 -0.22
N ILE A 61 13.90 -0.01 1.06
CA ILE A 61 13.09 -1.11 1.58
C ILE A 61 11.60 -0.80 1.33
N ALA A 62 10.93 -1.72 0.66
CA ALA A 62 9.54 -1.63 0.21
C ALA A 62 8.74 -2.79 0.82
N ASP A 63 8.76 -2.89 2.15
CA ASP A 63 8.16 -3.99 2.92
C ASP A 63 6.93 -3.55 3.74
N THR A 64 6.61 -2.26 3.70
CA THR A 64 5.57 -1.64 4.52
C THR A 64 4.69 -0.74 3.65
N HIS A 65 3.38 -0.75 3.92
CA HIS A 65 2.45 0.13 3.22
C HIS A 65 2.75 1.61 3.51
N GLY A 66 2.67 2.45 2.48
CA GLY A 66 2.61 3.90 2.67
C GLY A 66 1.29 4.32 3.36
N PRO A 67 1.21 5.56 3.88
CA PRO A 67 -0.03 6.10 4.42
C PRO A 67 -1.10 6.20 3.33
N VAL A 68 -2.37 6.04 3.71
CA VAL A 68 -3.50 6.29 2.81
C VAL A 68 -3.75 7.80 2.68
N CYS A 69 -4.44 8.19 1.60
CA CYS A 69 -4.79 9.59 1.43
C CYS A 69 -5.83 10.05 2.45
N PRO A 70 -5.85 11.36 2.79
CA PRO A 70 -6.77 11.90 3.78
C PRO A 70 -8.23 11.71 3.34
N GLN A 71 -9.03 11.13 4.20
CA GLN A 71 -10.44 10.85 3.96
C GLN A 71 -11.25 10.91 5.26
N LYS A 72 -12.46 11.46 5.18
CA LYS A 72 -13.39 11.47 6.31
C LYS A 72 -14.01 10.09 6.47
N LEU A 73 -13.54 9.36 7.48
CA LEU A 73 -14.05 8.02 7.80
C LEU A 73 -15.37 8.13 8.59
N PRO A 74 -16.36 7.25 8.36
CA PRO A 74 -17.55 7.16 9.20
C PRO A 74 -17.16 6.72 10.62
N ASP A 75 -17.73 7.36 11.63
CA ASP A 75 -17.62 6.89 13.01
C ASP A 75 -18.56 5.70 13.22
N ILE A 76 -17.98 4.56 13.60
CA ILE A 76 -18.69 3.33 13.93
C ILE A 76 -18.35 2.83 15.34
N SER A 77 -17.76 3.68 16.19
CA SER A 77 -17.43 3.34 17.57
C SER A 77 -18.66 2.88 18.37
N ASN A 78 -19.80 3.52 18.11
CA ASN A 78 -21.12 3.08 18.57
C ASN A 78 -21.84 2.32 17.45
N GLU A 79 -21.90 1.00 17.59
CA GLU A 79 -22.52 0.12 16.60
C GLU A 79 -24.03 0.34 16.45
N THR A 80 -24.76 0.58 17.54
CA THR A 80 -26.20 0.84 17.48
C THR A 80 -26.48 2.10 16.66
N ALA A 81 -25.78 3.20 16.96
CA ALA A 81 -25.92 4.45 16.21
C ALA A 81 -25.44 4.31 14.74
N ALA A 82 -24.46 3.45 14.48
CA ALA A 82 -24.02 3.16 13.11
C ALA A 82 -25.10 2.40 12.34
N LEU A 83 -25.72 1.38 12.94
CA LEU A 83 -26.76 0.55 12.32
C LEU A 83 -28.06 1.32 12.03
N GLU A 84 -28.35 2.39 12.75
CA GLU A 84 -29.44 3.32 12.41
C GLU A 84 -29.17 4.09 11.11
N ARG A 85 -27.89 4.33 10.79
CA ARG A 85 -27.47 5.16 9.65
C ARG A 85 -27.03 4.34 8.44
N MET A 86 -26.67 3.07 8.63
CA MET A 86 -26.16 2.24 7.55
C MET A 86 -26.46 0.74 7.71
N PRO A 87 -26.57 -0.02 6.59
CA PRO A 87 -26.82 -1.45 6.66
C PRO A 87 -25.73 -2.22 7.41
N LYS A 88 -26.10 -3.31 8.08
CA LYS A 88 -25.17 -4.18 8.84
C LYS A 88 -23.94 -4.61 8.04
N GLY A 89 -24.12 -5.00 6.78
CA GLY A 89 -23.00 -5.39 5.90
C GLY A 89 -21.99 -4.27 5.68
N ARG A 90 -22.44 -3.00 5.63
CA ARG A 90 -21.54 -1.84 5.52
C ARG A 90 -20.77 -1.60 6.82
N VAL A 91 -21.43 -1.72 7.98
CA VAL A 91 -20.75 -1.61 9.28
C VAL A 91 -19.67 -2.68 9.40
N GLU A 92 -19.97 -3.94 9.06
CA GLU A 92 -19.01 -5.04 9.11
C GLU A 92 -17.84 -4.84 8.14
N TYR A 93 -18.11 -4.38 6.92
CA TYR A 93 -17.08 -4.01 5.96
C TYR A 93 -16.15 -2.91 6.50
N LEU A 94 -16.71 -1.84 7.07
CA LEU A 94 -15.93 -0.76 7.67
C LEU A 94 -15.11 -1.24 8.87
N LYS A 95 -15.67 -2.08 9.75
CA LYS A 95 -14.93 -2.69 10.87
C LYS A 95 -13.65 -3.39 10.40
N ARG A 96 -13.72 -4.11 9.28
CA ARG A 96 -12.56 -4.80 8.69
C ARG A 96 -11.54 -3.85 8.05
N LEU A 97 -12.00 -2.75 7.44
CA LEU A 97 -11.13 -1.80 6.73
C LEU A 97 -10.49 -0.73 7.61
N LEU A 98 -11.20 -0.21 8.61
CA LEU A 98 -10.77 0.95 9.38
C LEU A 98 -9.35 0.83 9.96
N PRO A 99 -8.88 -0.33 10.45
CA PRO A 99 -7.49 -0.48 10.91
C PRO A 99 -6.45 -0.08 9.85
N TYR A 100 -6.72 -0.36 8.57
CA TYR A 100 -5.83 -0.04 7.44
C TYR A 100 -5.93 1.43 7.01
N LEU A 101 -6.99 2.15 7.40
CA LEU A 101 -7.25 3.54 7.01
C LEU A 101 -6.84 4.55 8.09
N LYS A 102 -6.29 4.09 9.22
CA LYS A 102 -5.88 4.95 10.34
C LYS A 102 -4.69 5.86 10.00
N ASN A 103 -3.70 5.33 9.29
CA ASN A 103 -2.49 6.07 8.93
C ASN A 103 -2.73 6.93 7.68
N GLN A 104 -3.21 8.16 7.88
CA GLN A 104 -3.50 9.10 6.80
C GLN A 104 -2.43 10.19 6.69
N SER A 105 -2.07 10.57 5.47
CA SER A 105 -1.16 11.67 5.18
C SER A 105 -1.48 12.27 3.82
N GLU A 106 -1.27 13.58 3.63
CA GLU A 106 -1.30 14.18 2.28
C GLU A 106 -0.16 13.64 1.40
N ASP A 107 0.96 13.24 1.99
CA ASP A 107 1.97 12.43 1.29
C ASP A 107 1.51 10.98 1.24
N CYS A 108 0.66 10.64 0.26
CA CYS A 108 0.04 9.31 0.10
C CYS A 108 0.20 8.71 -1.32
N LEU A 109 1.02 9.30 -2.18
CA LEU A 109 1.16 8.85 -3.58
C LEU A 109 2.13 7.67 -3.70
N TYR A 110 1.72 6.56 -3.09
CA TYR A 110 2.43 5.29 -3.06
C TYR A 110 1.62 4.20 -3.77
N LEU A 111 2.33 3.23 -4.35
CA LEU A 111 1.73 2.03 -4.93
C LEU A 111 2.34 0.77 -4.33
N ASN A 112 1.61 -0.33 -4.50
CA ASN A 112 2.02 -1.66 -4.07
C ASN A 112 2.03 -2.58 -5.29
N ILE A 113 3.05 -3.43 -5.42
CA ILE A 113 3.22 -4.37 -6.52
C ILE A 113 3.27 -5.79 -5.96
N TYR A 114 2.47 -6.67 -6.55
CA TYR A 114 2.44 -8.10 -6.24
C TYR A 114 2.72 -8.85 -7.53
N THR A 115 3.81 -9.62 -7.56
CA THR A 115 4.16 -10.44 -8.73
C THR A 115 4.47 -11.86 -8.26
N PRO A 116 4.02 -12.90 -8.98
CA PRO A 116 4.51 -14.25 -8.73
C PRO A 116 6.04 -14.28 -8.77
N VAL A 117 6.66 -15.05 -7.89
CA VAL A 117 8.11 -15.29 -7.94
C VAL A 117 8.45 -15.89 -9.30
N GLN A 118 9.28 -15.17 -10.05
CA GLN A 118 9.85 -15.71 -11.28
C GLN A 118 10.89 -16.76 -10.88
N GLY A 119 10.66 -18.02 -11.27
CA GLY A 119 11.72 -19.02 -11.21
C GLY A 119 12.90 -18.54 -12.04
N ARG A 120 14.14 -18.87 -11.65
CA ARG A 120 15.27 -18.75 -12.58
C ARG A 120 14.89 -19.60 -13.81
N SER A 121 14.66 -18.97 -14.96
CA SER A 121 14.78 -19.71 -16.22
C SER A 121 16.18 -20.30 -16.22
N LYS A 122 16.23 -21.64 -16.26
CA LYS A 122 17.48 -22.34 -16.54
C LYS A 122 17.94 -22.01 -17.95
#